data_AF-A0A7X6YIN6-F1
#
_entry.id   AF-A0A7X6YIN6-F1
#
_cell.length_a   1.000
_cell.length_b   1.000
_cell.length_c   1.000
_cell.angle_alpha   90.00
_cell.angle_beta   90.00
_cell.angle_gamma   90.00
#
_symmetry.space_group_name_H-M   'P 1'
#
loop_
_entity.id
_entity.type
_entity.pdbx_description
1 polymer ?
#
loop_
_entity_poly.entity_id
_entity_poly.type
_entity_poly.pdbx_seq_one_letter_code
_entity_poly.pdbx_strand_id
1 'polypeptide(L)'
;MSNSEALNFLRILINVRLNAELNGGETEFSEFVTDQSETSLGKFIQDQNLNTIEIIILLLALAPHLDPGFFQSVITPFLPNGGDFPEFGGVKGKNHRGIMPTGETVLYILAGSNQEKRIEYYKYFEEEHLFAKKSILYIEPPEYPEPVMSGRLIMDDEYVQLFTTGKIANPKLSPDFPARLITTQLNWSDLVLRDKTMAEIKEIETWLKYNDKLLDIWKLEGKIKPGYRVLFHGPSGTGKTLTACLLGKYTDRNVYRIDLSVVVSKYIG
;
A
#
# COMPACT_ATOMS: atom_id res chain seq x y z
N MET A 1 -12.20 16.27 -0.97
CA MET A 1 -11.84 15.23 -1.94
C MET A 1 -12.55 13.89 -1.82
N SER A 2 -13.61 13.73 -2.60
CA SER A 2 -14.18 12.43 -2.98
C SER A 2 -13.33 11.73 -4.07
N ASN A 3 -13.53 10.43 -4.27
CA ASN A 3 -12.87 9.69 -5.37
C ASN A 3 -13.24 10.25 -6.76
N SER A 4 -14.44 10.82 -6.91
CA SER A 4 -14.87 11.47 -8.14
C SER A 4 -14.09 12.76 -8.43
N GLU A 5 -13.80 13.56 -7.41
CA GLU A 5 -12.97 14.77 -7.53
C GLU A 5 -11.53 14.40 -7.92
N ALA A 6 -11.00 13.31 -7.34
CA ALA A 6 -9.68 12.80 -7.66
C ALA A 6 -9.56 12.35 -9.14
N LEU A 7 -10.55 11.59 -9.65
CA LEU A 7 -10.59 11.21 -11.06
C LEU A 7 -10.78 12.41 -11.98
N ASN A 8 -11.56 13.42 -11.58
CA ASN A 8 -11.73 14.63 -12.37
C ASN A 8 -10.43 15.44 -12.48
N PHE A 9 -9.70 15.59 -11.37
CA PHE A 9 -8.37 16.20 -11.40
C PHE A 9 -7.44 15.45 -12.36
N LEU A 10 -7.37 14.12 -12.23
CA LEU A 10 -6.51 13.31 -13.09
C LEU A 10 -6.93 13.41 -14.57
N ARG A 11 -8.24 13.49 -14.86
CA ARG A 11 -8.76 13.69 -16.22
C ARG A 11 -8.33 15.02 -16.80
N ILE A 12 -8.45 16.11 -16.05
CA ILE A 12 -8.01 17.45 -16.47
C ILE A 12 -6.50 17.42 -16.77
N LEU A 13 -5.72 16.86 -15.86
CA LEU A 13 -4.27 16.72 -15.98
C LEU A 13 -3.85 16.01 -17.27
N ILE A 14 -4.43 14.83 -17.53
CA ILE A 14 -4.13 14.03 -18.72
C ILE A 14 -4.56 14.78 -19.99
N ASN A 15 -5.74 15.44 -19.97
CA ASN A 15 -6.21 16.24 -21.10
C ASN A 15 -5.26 17.40 -21.42
N VAL A 16 -4.71 18.09 -20.41
CA VAL A 16 -3.72 19.16 -20.61
C VAL A 16 -2.47 18.60 -21.26
N ARG A 17 -1.94 17.46 -20.76
CA ARG A 17 -0.77 16.81 -21.36
C ARG A 17 -1.00 16.40 -22.82
N LEU A 18 -2.13 15.74 -23.10
CA LEU A 18 -2.47 15.27 -24.45
C LEU A 18 -2.68 16.45 -25.42
N ASN A 19 -3.36 17.52 -24.99
CA ASN A 19 -3.52 18.72 -25.81
C ASN A 19 -2.19 19.42 -26.08
N ALA A 20 -1.29 19.49 -25.10
CA ALA A 20 0.02 20.10 -25.29
C ALA A 20 0.84 19.34 -26.34
N GLU A 21 0.90 18.02 -26.26
CA GLU A 21 1.71 17.20 -27.16
C GLU A 21 1.11 17.09 -28.57
N LEU A 22 -0.22 16.94 -28.70
CA LEU A 22 -0.88 16.66 -29.99
C LEU A 22 -1.37 17.91 -30.71
N ASN A 23 -1.74 18.95 -29.95
CA ASN A 23 -2.37 20.17 -30.49
C ASN A 23 -1.52 21.44 -30.26
N GLY A 24 -0.32 21.31 -29.67
CA GLY A 24 0.60 22.44 -29.46
C GLY A 24 0.20 23.40 -28.33
N GLY A 25 -0.56 22.93 -27.34
CA GLY A 25 -0.92 23.70 -26.13
C GLY A 25 0.22 23.80 -25.10
N GLU A 26 0.04 24.66 -24.08
CA GLU A 26 0.97 24.77 -22.95
C GLU A 26 0.69 23.70 -21.88
N THR A 27 1.74 23.22 -21.20
CA THR A 27 1.64 22.28 -20.08
C THR A 27 1.79 23.01 -18.75
N GLU A 28 0.72 23.70 -18.35
CA GLU A 28 0.61 24.20 -16.98
C GLU A 28 -0.09 23.16 -16.11
N PHE A 29 0.66 22.66 -15.12
CA PHE A 29 0.14 21.76 -14.11
C PHE A 29 -0.48 22.59 -12.99
N SER A 30 -1.80 22.51 -12.83
CA SER A 30 -2.44 23.07 -11.66
C SER A 30 -1.99 22.30 -10.41
N GLU A 31 -1.71 23.04 -9.33
CA GLU A 31 -1.48 22.40 -8.04
C GLU A 31 -2.72 21.61 -7.63
N PHE A 32 -2.46 20.44 -7.07
CA PHE A 32 -3.52 19.64 -6.51
C PHE A 32 -3.98 20.22 -5.18
N VAL A 33 -5.15 20.85 -5.18
CA VAL A 33 -5.76 21.38 -3.96
C VAL A 33 -6.54 20.26 -3.28
N THR A 34 -6.01 19.76 -2.16
CA THR A 34 -6.78 18.90 -1.27
C THR A 34 -7.70 19.76 -0.41
N ASP A 35 -9.00 19.64 -0.64
CA ASP A 35 -9.97 20.12 0.36
C ASP A 35 -9.89 19.27 1.63
N GLN A 36 -10.30 19.83 2.77
CA GLN A 36 -10.44 19.17 4.07
C GLN A 36 -11.52 18.06 4.06
N SER A 37 -11.41 17.07 3.19
CA SER A 37 -12.36 15.96 3.16
C SER A 37 -12.07 14.90 4.18
N GLU A 38 -13.15 14.38 4.75
CA GLU A 38 -13.14 13.23 5.66
C GLU A 38 -12.82 11.88 4.99
N THR A 39 -12.59 11.85 3.67
CA THR A 39 -12.32 10.60 2.94
C THR A 39 -10.96 10.02 3.28
N SER A 40 -10.83 8.69 3.20
CA SER A 40 -9.58 8.02 3.53
C SER A 40 -8.43 8.38 2.59
N LEU A 41 -8.71 8.61 1.30
CA LEU A 41 -7.71 9.10 0.35
C LEU A 41 -7.23 10.51 0.70
N GLY A 42 -8.16 11.44 1.00
CA GLY A 42 -7.81 12.81 1.37
C GLY A 42 -6.99 12.88 2.66
N LYS A 43 -7.42 12.14 3.70
CA LYS A 43 -6.68 12.00 4.96
C LYS A 43 -5.29 11.42 4.74
N PHE A 44 -5.17 10.37 3.92
CA PHE A 44 -3.87 9.77 3.62
C PHE A 44 -2.91 10.76 2.95
N ILE A 45 -3.38 11.51 1.95
CA ILE A 45 -2.58 12.53 1.27
C ILE A 45 -2.08 13.59 2.26
N GLN A 46 -2.93 14.02 3.19
CA GLN A 46 -2.58 15.01 4.23
C GLN A 46 -1.62 14.43 5.28
N ASP A 47 -1.91 13.25 5.82
CA ASP A 47 -1.12 12.59 6.86
C ASP A 47 0.29 12.23 6.36
N GLN A 48 0.42 11.89 5.09
CA GLN A 48 1.71 11.62 4.45
C GLN A 48 2.38 12.86 3.86
N ASN A 49 1.70 14.02 3.89
CA ASN A 49 2.16 15.27 3.31
C ASN A 49 2.66 15.12 1.85
N LEU A 50 1.86 14.41 1.03
CA LEU A 50 2.26 14.11 -0.34
C LEU A 50 2.31 15.38 -1.20
N ASN A 51 3.35 15.49 -2.01
CA ASN A 51 3.48 16.53 -3.01
C ASN A 51 2.63 16.21 -4.26
N THR A 52 2.47 17.19 -5.15
CA THR A 52 1.62 17.05 -6.35
C THR A 52 2.04 15.89 -7.25
N ILE A 53 3.35 15.61 -7.40
CA ILE A 53 3.84 14.52 -8.22
C ILE A 53 3.45 13.17 -7.60
N GLU A 54 3.69 12.98 -6.31
CA GLU A 54 3.31 11.78 -5.58
C GLU A 54 1.81 11.52 -5.67
N ILE A 55 1.00 12.57 -5.55
CA ILE A 55 -0.45 12.49 -5.69
C ILE A 55 -0.82 12.02 -7.10
N ILE A 56 -0.23 12.58 -8.15
CA ILE A 56 -0.50 12.16 -9.54
C ILE A 56 -0.17 10.67 -9.71
N ILE A 57 0.97 10.21 -9.22
CA ILE A 57 1.38 8.79 -9.31
C ILE A 57 0.37 7.90 -8.58
N LEU A 58 0.01 8.28 -7.36
CA LEU A 58 -0.98 7.57 -6.54
C LEU A 58 -2.34 7.47 -7.26
N LEU A 59 -2.82 8.56 -7.85
CA LEU A 59 -4.09 8.59 -8.57
C LEU A 59 -4.05 7.81 -9.87
N LEU A 60 -2.93 7.84 -10.61
CA LEU A 60 -2.74 7.01 -11.80
C LEU A 60 -2.89 5.53 -11.44
N ALA A 61 -2.23 5.07 -10.37
CA ALA A 61 -2.33 3.70 -9.90
C ALA A 61 -3.75 3.34 -9.43
N LEU A 62 -4.44 4.27 -8.76
CA LEU A 62 -5.79 4.05 -8.22
C LEU A 62 -6.88 4.05 -9.29
N ALA A 63 -6.71 4.79 -10.39
CA ALA A 63 -7.77 5.06 -11.36
C ALA A 63 -8.46 3.80 -11.94
N PRO A 64 -7.76 2.73 -12.36
CA PRO A 64 -8.40 1.52 -12.88
C PRO A 64 -9.30 0.81 -11.87
N HIS A 65 -9.02 0.97 -10.57
CA HIS A 65 -9.81 0.38 -9.50
C HIS A 65 -11.10 1.16 -9.22
N LEU A 66 -11.12 2.45 -9.54
CA LEU A 66 -12.30 3.32 -9.38
C LEU A 66 -13.18 3.34 -10.63
N ASP A 67 -12.55 3.38 -11.80
CA ASP A 67 -13.20 3.38 -13.10
C ASP A 67 -12.33 2.59 -14.10
N PRO A 68 -12.68 1.31 -14.38
CA PRO A 68 -11.95 0.46 -15.33
C PRO A 68 -11.85 1.05 -16.75
N GLY A 69 -12.77 1.93 -17.13
CA GLY A 69 -12.82 2.61 -18.42
C GLY A 69 -12.10 3.96 -18.43
N PHE A 70 -11.53 4.41 -17.31
CA PHE A 70 -11.03 5.76 -17.12
C PHE A 70 -10.08 6.19 -18.23
N PHE A 71 -8.94 5.53 -18.38
CA PHE A 71 -7.91 5.91 -19.36
C PHE A 71 -8.45 5.85 -20.80
N GLN A 72 -9.22 4.82 -21.14
CA GLN A 72 -9.83 4.72 -22.47
C GLN A 72 -10.77 5.91 -22.74
N SER A 73 -11.56 6.34 -21.76
CA SER A 73 -12.46 7.48 -21.89
C SER A 73 -11.74 8.81 -22.06
N VAL A 74 -10.52 8.93 -21.52
CA VAL A 74 -9.69 10.13 -21.62
C VAL A 74 -8.94 10.19 -22.96
N ILE A 75 -8.47 9.03 -23.45
CA ILE A 75 -7.63 8.95 -24.66
C ILE A 75 -8.47 8.97 -25.94
N THR A 76 -9.63 8.29 -25.96
CA THR A 76 -10.48 8.16 -27.17
C THR A 76 -10.75 9.48 -27.90
N PRO A 77 -11.06 10.61 -27.23
CA PRO A 77 -11.25 11.90 -27.90
C PRO A 77 -10.05 12.42 -28.69
N PHE A 78 -8.83 12.02 -28.33
CA PHE A 78 -7.58 12.40 -29.00
C PHE A 78 -7.18 11.45 -30.12
N LEU A 79 -7.80 10.26 -30.17
CA LEU A 79 -7.57 9.23 -31.20
C LEU A 79 -8.91 8.81 -31.84
N PRO A 80 -9.67 9.75 -32.47
CA PRO A 80 -11.03 9.49 -32.95
C PRO A 80 -11.11 8.43 -34.05
N ASN A 81 -10.03 8.23 -34.80
CA ASN A 81 -9.93 7.22 -35.86
C ASN A 81 -9.34 5.88 -35.38
N GLY A 82 -9.13 5.75 -34.05
CA GLY A 82 -8.34 4.68 -33.48
C GLY A 82 -6.83 4.85 -33.76
N GLY A 83 -6.05 3.93 -33.22
CA GLY A 83 -4.58 3.95 -33.31
C GLY A 83 -3.93 3.62 -31.97
N ASP A 84 -2.67 3.23 -32.02
CA ASP A 84 -1.84 3.12 -30.83
C ASP A 84 -1.21 4.49 -30.54
N PHE A 85 -1.06 4.80 -29.24
CA PHE A 85 -0.31 5.96 -28.77
C PHE A 85 0.77 5.47 -27.79
N PRO A 86 1.86 4.88 -28.32
CA PRO A 86 2.85 4.18 -27.51
C PRO A 86 3.48 5.04 -26.43
N GLU A 87 3.61 6.35 -26.66
CA GLU A 87 4.23 7.29 -25.73
C GLU A 87 3.47 7.41 -24.41
N PHE A 88 2.15 7.19 -24.43
CA PHE A 88 1.33 7.13 -23.21
C PHE A 88 1.62 5.89 -22.36
N GLY A 89 2.22 4.86 -22.94
CA GLY A 89 2.36 3.55 -22.33
C GLY A 89 1.01 2.90 -22.06
N GLY A 90 0.95 2.12 -21.00
CA GLY A 90 -0.24 1.37 -20.60
C GLY A 90 -0.38 0.03 -21.33
N VAL A 91 -0.93 -0.96 -20.62
CA VAL A 91 -1.12 -2.31 -21.15
C VAL A 91 -2.55 -2.79 -20.93
N LYS A 92 -3.04 -3.68 -21.80
CA LYS A 92 -4.31 -4.37 -21.56
C LYS A 92 -4.11 -5.47 -20.53
N GLY A 93 -4.98 -5.54 -19.54
CA GLY A 93 -4.96 -6.65 -18.59
C GLY A 93 -5.44 -7.95 -19.23
N LYS A 94 -5.03 -9.09 -18.65
CA LYS A 94 -5.52 -10.42 -19.08
C LYS A 94 -7.04 -10.55 -18.88
N ASN A 95 -7.52 -10.07 -17.74
CA ASN A 95 -8.95 -10.06 -17.37
C ASN A 95 -9.55 -8.65 -17.35
N HIS A 96 -8.71 -7.62 -17.13
CA HIS A 96 -9.12 -6.23 -17.15
C HIS A 96 -9.15 -5.72 -18.60
N ARG A 97 -10.35 -5.40 -19.11
CA ARG A 97 -10.55 -4.99 -20.52
C ARG A 97 -10.19 -3.53 -20.80
N GLY A 98 -9.91 -2.73 -19.78
CA GLY A 98 -9.39 -1.38 -19.91
C GLY A 98 -7.85 -1.32 -19.92
N ILE A 99 -7.33 -0.10 -19.98
CA ILE A 99 -5.89 0.19 -19.94
C ILE A 99 -5.42 0.19 -18.49
N MET A 100 -4.38 -0.59 -18.20
CA MET A 100 -3.63 -0.53 -16.95
C MET A 100 -2.44 0.41 -17.16
N PRO A 101 -2.21 1.42 -16.29
CA PRO A 101 -1.10 2.34 -16.44
C PRO A 101 0.23 1.63 -16.20
N THR A 102 1.29 2.15 -16.82
CA THR A 102 2.68 1.68 -16.64
C THR A 102 3.56 2.77 -16.04
N GLY A 103 4.82 2.45 -15.74
CA GLY A 103 5.82 3.47 -15.42
C GLY A 103 5.95 4.50 -16.54
N GLU A 104 5.85 4.08 -17.80
CA GLU A 104 5.81 4.98 -18.97
C GLU A 104 4.62 5.94 -18.93
N THR A 105 3.44 5.48 -18.51
CA THR A 105 2.28 6.37 -18.30
C THR A 105 2.59 7.47 -17.30
N VAL A 106 3.24 7.13 -16.19
CA VAL A 106 3.65 8.13 -15.19
C VAL A 106 4.62 9.14 -15.79
N LEU A 107 5.67 8.66 -16.44
CA LEU A 107 6.70 9.51 -17.04
C LEU A 107 6.12 10.40 -18.15
N TYR A 108 5.21 9.88 -18.96
CA TYR A 108 4.53 10.63 -20.01
C TYR A 108 3.68 11.76 -19.43
N ILE A 109 2.84 11.46 -18.43
CA ILE A 109 1.99 12.48 -17.82
C ILE A 109 2.82 13.58 -17.17
N LEU A 110 3.82 13.22 -16.37
CA LEU A 110 4.60 14.20 -15.60
C LEU A 110 5.63 14.96 -16.45
N ALA A 111 6.30 14.29 -17.38
CA ALA A 111 7.46 14.84 -18.09
C ALA A 111 7.29 14.94 -19.61
N GLY A 112 6.30 14.27 -20.21
CA GLY A 112 6.15 14.20 -21.67
C GLY A 112 7.43 13.68 -22.32
N SER A 113 7.94 14.42 -23.29
CA SER A 113 9.20 14.14 -24.01
C SER A 113 10.47 14.67 -23.33
N ASN A 114 10.38 15.38 -22.19
CA ASN A 114 11.55 15.92 -21.48
C ASN A 114 12.36 14.82 -20.78
N GLN A 115 13.49 14.43 -21.37
CA GLN A 115 14.32 13.31 -20.91
C GLN A 115 14.91 13.53 -19.51
N GLU A 116 15.35 14.74 -19.18
CA GLU A 116 15.94 15.07 -17.88
C GLU A 116 14.92 14.88 -16.75
N LYS A 117 13.70 15.40 -16.92
CA LYS A 117 12.60 15.19 -15.98
C LYS A 117 12.17 13.73 -15.89
N ARG A 118 12.17 13.00 -17.02
CA ARG A 118 11.88 11.56 -17.00
C ARG A 118 12.86 10.81 -16.10
N ILE A 119 14.16 11.07 -16.23
CA ILE A 119 15.20 10.47 -15.37
C ILE A 119 15.00 10.90 -13.92
N GLU A 120 14.73 12.19 -13.67
CA GLU A 120 14.50 12.70 -12.32
C GLU A 120 13.37 11.96 -11.58
N TYR A 121 12.30 11.59 -12.29
CA TYR A 121 11.13 10.94 -11.71
C TYR A 121 11.30 9.43 -11.44
N TYR A 122 12.43 8.82 -11.80
CA TYR A 122 12.72 7.43 -11.39
C TYR A 122 12.80 7.30 -9.86
N LYS A 123 13.23 8.36 -9.15
CA LYS A 123 13.37 8.39 -7.69
C LYS A 123 12.08 8.05 -6.92
N TYR A 124 10.90 8.23 -7.53
CA TYR A 124 9.62 7.91 -6.91
C TYR A 124 9.35 6.39 -6.82
N PHE A 125 10.12 5.59 -7.55
CA PHE A 125 10.01 4.12 -7.61
C PHE A 125 11.23 3.40 -7.01
N GLU A 126 12.17 4.13 -6.41
CA GLU A 126 13.30 3.57 -5.68
C GLU A 126 12.87 3.04 -4.30
N GLU A 127 13.64 2.08 -3.75
CA GLU A 127 13.32 1.41 -2.48
C GLU A 127 13.24 2.38 -1.29
N GLU A 128 13.95 3.50 -1.37
CA GLU A 128 13.98 4.55 -0.36
C GLU A 128 12.73 5.43 -0.36
N HIS A 129 11.94 5.42 -1.43
CA HIS A 129 10.75 6.24 -1.55
C HIS A 129 9.62 5.74 -0.64
N LEU A 130 8.71 6.64 -0.25
CA LEU A 130 7.57 6.32 0.60
C LEU A 130 6.73 5.16 0.03
N PHE A 131 6.54 5.14 -1.29
CA PHE A 131 5.76 4.12 -1.98
C PHE A 131 6.32 2.71 -1.77
N ALA A 132 7.64 2.54 -1.86
CA ALA A 132 8.28 1.26 -1.59
C ALA A 132 8.32 0.94 -0.09
N LYS A 133 8.74 1.90 0.76
CA LYS A 133 8.86 1.71 2.22
C LYS A 133 7.58 1.30 2.91
N LYS A 134 6.43 1.75 2.40
CA LYS A 134 5.10 1.45 2.94
C LYS A 134 4.29 0.49 2.09
N SER A 135 4.91 -0.09 1.05
CA SER A 135 4.25 -0.98 0.08
C SER A 135 2.95 -0.40 -0.47
N ILE A 136 2.94 0.88 -0.82
CA ILE A 136 1.74 1.57 -1.32
C ILE A 136 1.49 1.18 -2.78
N LEU A 137 2.53 1.26 -3.59
CA LEU A 137 2.51 0.96 -5.01
C LEU A 137 3.91 0.64 -5.52
N TYR A 138 4.00 -0.04 -6.66
CA TYR A 138 5.24 -0.43 -7.30
C TYR A 138 5.08 -0.59 -8.82
N ILE A 139 6.20 -0.64 -9.54
CA ILE A 139 6.22 -1.07 -10.95
C ILE A 139 6.45 -2.57 -10.98
N GLU A 140 5.44 -3.33 -11.40
CA GLU A 140 5.61 -4.74 -11.70
C GLU A 140 6.41 -4.86 -13.01
N PRO A 141 7.62 -5.45 -12.98
CA PRO A 141 8.48 -5.49 -14.16
C PRO A 141 7.82 -6.30 -15.28
N PRO A 142 8.00 -5.88 -16.55
CA PRO A 142 7.52 -6.61 -17.70
C PRO A 142 8.35 -7.87 -17.96
N GLU A 143 7.99 -8.65 -18.98
CA GLU A 143 8.80 -9.79 -19.40
C GLU A 143 10.14 -9.32 -19.99
N TYR A 144 11.25 -9.94 -19.59
CA TYR A 144 12.57 -9.62 -20.13
C TYR A 144 12.59 -9.92 -21.65
N PRO A 145 13.15 -9.04 -22.52
CA PRO A 145 14.07 -7.93 -22.23
C PRO A 145 13.45 -6.52 -22.23
N GLU A 146 12.19 -6.36 -21.82
CA GLU A 146 11.54 -5.05 -21.84
C GLU A 146 12.09 -4.07 -20.78
N PRO A 147 12.07 -2.76 -21.04
CA PRO A 147 12.45 -1.74 -20.05
C PRO A 147 11.57 -1.80 -18.80
N VAL A 148 12.16 -1.58 -17.62
CA VAL A 148 11.43 -1.63 -16.33
C VAL A 148 10.19 -0.73 -16.33
N MET A 149 10.27 0.47 -16.89
CA MET A 149 9.15 1.42 -16.91
C MET A 149 8.01 1.03 -17.85
N SER A 150 8.22 0.08 -18.77
CA SER A 150 7.13 -0.53 -19.55
C SER A 150 6.27 -1.45 -18.67
N GLY A 151 6.72 -1.75 -17.45
CA GLY A 151 6.01 -2.52 -16.42
C GLY A 151 4.77 -1.81 -15.85
N ARG A 152 3.84 -2.62 -15.33
CA ARG A 152 2.55 -2.15 -14.81
C ARG A 152 2.72 -1.38 -13.51
N LEU A 153 2.06 -0.24 -13.38
CA LEU A 153 1.94 0.48 -12.11
C LEU A 153 0.83 -0.17 -11.28
N ILE A 154 1.22 -0.83 -10.19
CA ILE A 154 0.30 -1.59 -9.33
C ILE A 154 0.20 -0.89 -7.97
N MET A 155 -1.03 -0.65 -7.52
CA MET A 155 -1.32 -0.27 -6.14
C MET A 155 -1.57 -1.54 -5.31
N ASP A 156 -1.06 -1.58 -4.08
CA ASP A 156 -1.32 -2.68 -3.17
C ASP A 156 -2.81 -2.71 -2.76
N ASP A 157 -3.37 -3.92 -2.70
CA ASP A 157 -4.78 -4.16 -2.45
C ASP A 157 -5.27 -3.56 -1.11
N GLU A 158 -4.39 -3.46 -0.10
CA GLU A 158 -4.72 -2.83 1.18
C GLU A 158 -5.08 -1.35 1.00
N TYR A 159 -4.30 -0.65 0.18
CA TYR A 159 -4.53 0.76 -0.13
C TYR A 159 -5.71 0.96 -1.07
N VAL A 160 -5.90 0.06 -2.05
CA VAL A 160 -7.12 0.05 -2.88
C VAL A 160 -8.36 -0.07 -1.99
N GLN A 161 -8.36 -0.99 -1.02
CA GLN A 161 -9.48 -1.16 -0.10
C GLN A 161 -9.65 0.05 0.83
N LEU A 162 -8.57 0.60 1.36
CA LEU A 162 -8.61 1.79 2.20
C LEU A 162 -9.22 2.98 1.45
N PHE A 163 -8.81 3.23 0.20
CA PHE A 163 -9.28 4.38 -0.57
C PHE A 163 -10.68 4.18 -1.17
N THR A 164 -11.13 2.95 -1.35
CA THR A 164 -12.48 2.65 -1.89
C THR A 164 -13.53 2.47 -0.80
N THR A 165 -13.19 1.81 0.31
CA THR A 165 -14.14 1.42 1.36
C THR A 165 -13.96 2.19 2.67
N GLY A 166 -12.83 2.87 2.83
CA GLY A 166 -12.45 3.54 4.06
C GLY A 166 -11.92 2.62 5.16
N LYS A 167 -11.76 1.32 4.88
CA LYS A 167 -11.32 0.31 5.84
C LYS A 167 -10.20 -0.54 5.25
N ILE A 168 -9.21 -0.84 6.09
CA ILE A 168 -8.24 -1.91 5.86
C ILE A 168 -8.93 -3.21 6.24
N ALA A 169 -9.09 -4.16 5.32
CA ALA A 169 -9.55 -5.49 5.70
C ALA A 169 -8.46 -6.22 6.46
N ASN A 170 -8.84 -7.00 7.47
CA ASN A 170 -7.89 -7.90 8.11
C ASN A 170 -7.34 -8.87 7.05
N PRO A 171 -6.01 -9.01 6.92
CA PRO A 171 -5.43 -9.86 5.90
C PRO A 171 -5.96 -11.29 6.05
N LYS A 172 -6.45 -11.82 4.93
CA LYS A 172 -6.96 -13.19 4.83
C LYS A 172 -5.79 -14.12 4.55
N LEU A 173 -5.87 -15.35 5.05
CA LEU A 173 -4.89 -16.38 4.75
C LEU A 173 -4.81 -16.59 3.23
N SER A 174 -3.65 -16.38 2.64
CA SER A 174 -3.35 -16.65 1.23
C SER A 174 -1.96 -17.28 1.11
N PRO A 175 -1.60 -17.85 -0.06
CA PRO A 175 -0.22 -18.27 -0.32
C PRO A 175 0.80 -17.13 -0.10
N ASP A 176 0.41 -15.90 -0.42
CA ASP A 176 1.24 -14.69 -0.28
C ASP A 176 1.21 -14.11 1.16
N PHE A 177 0.23 -14.52 1.98
CA PHE A 177 0.10 -14.13 3.38
C PHE A 177 -0.23 -15.36 4.26
N PRO A 178 0.78 -16.13 4.71
CA PRO A 178 0.62 -17.40 5.41
C PRO A 178 0.25 -17.24 6.88
N ALA A 179 -0.42 -16.15 7.23
CA ALA A 179 -0.80 -15.82 8.59
C ALA A 179 -2.32 -15.78 8.74
N ARG A 180 -2.80 -16.29 9.88
CA ARG A 180 -4.22 -16.33 10.23
C ARG A 180 -4.46 -15.55 11.51
N LEU A 181 -5.43 -14.63 11.47
CA LEU A 181 -5.93 -13.97 12.68
C LEU A 181 -6.53 -15.02 13.62
N ILE A 182 -6.06 -15.04 14.87
CA ILE A 182 -6.58 -15.89 15.94
C ILE A 182 -7.16 -15.01 17.04
N THR A 183 -8.36 -15.36 17.49
CA THR A 183 -9.09 -14.65 18.54
C THR A 183 -9.60 -15.64 19.58
N THR A 184 -10.01 -15.14 20.74
CA THR A 184 -10.63 -15.94 21.79
C THR A 184 -11.78 -15.16 22.43
N GLN A 185 -12.86 -15.85 22.77
CA GLN A 185 -13.95 -15.29 23.57
C GLN A 185 -13.67 -15.39 25.08
N LEU A 186 -12.73 -16.26 25.46
CA LEU A 186 -12.35 -16.51 26.84
C LEU A 186 -11.67 -15.28 27.48
N ASN A 187 -11.58 -15.32 28.81
CA ASN A 187 -10.95 -14.31 29.65
C ASN A 187 -9.81 -14.93 30.48
N TRP A 188 -9.05 -14.08 31.17
CA TRP A 188 -7.95 -14.53 32.04
C TRP A 188 -8.39 -15.51 33.14
N SER A 189 -9.64 -15.42 33.60
CA SER A 189 -10.23 -16.36 34.56
C SER A 189 -10.32 -17.79 34.03
N ASP A 190 -10.37 -17.96 32.72
CA ASP A 190 -10.50 -19.27 32.06
C ASP A 190 -9.13 -19.93 31.81
N LEU A 191 -8.04 -19.19 32.06
CA LEU A 191 -6.66 -19.66 31.91
C LEU A 191 -6.07 -20.01 33.28
N VAL A 192 -6.09 -21.30 33.61
CA VAL A 192 -5.49 -21.80 34.85
C VAL A 192 -4.01 -22.09 34.63
N LEU A 193 -3.16 -21.31 35.30
CA LEU A 193 -1.70 -21.46 35.28
C LEU A 193 -1.14 -21.43 36.71
N ARG A 194 0.08 -21.93 36.87
CA ARG A 194 0.83 -21.76 38.13
C ARG A 194 1.13 -20.29 38.37
N ASP A 195 1.14 -19.86 39.63
CA ASP A 195 1.35 -18.46 40.02
C ASP A 195 2.60 -17.85 39.40
N LYS A 196 3.71 -18.60 39.37
CA LYS A 196 4.95 -18.16 38.74
C LYS A 196 4.77 -17.80 37.26
N THR A 197 4.10 -18.66 36.50
CA THR A 197 3.86 -18.43 35.06
C THR A 197 2.89 -17.27 34.85
N MET A 198 1.91 -17.12 35.73
CA MET A 198 1.00 -15.96 35.69
C MET A 198 1.74 -14.65 35.98
N ALA A 199 2.73 -14.66 36.89
CA ALA A 199 3.59 -13.50 37.14
C ALA A 199 4.43 -13.13 35.91
N GLU A 200 5.07 -14.11 35.26
CA GLU A 200 5.82 -13.90 34.00
C GLU A 200 4.92 -13.33 32.89
N ILE A 201 3.66 -13.77 32.79
CA ILE A 201 2.71 -13.21 31.83
C ILE A 201 2.38 -11.75 32.14
N LYS A 202 2.20 -11.38 33.41
CA LYS A 202 1.96 -9.99 33.82
C LYS A 202 3.14 -9.07 33.51
N GLU A 203 4.36 -9.58 33.53
CA GLU A 203 5.54 -8.83 33.07
C GLU A 203 5.44 -8.51 31.57
N ILE A 204 4.99 -9.47 30.76
CA ILE A 204 4.73 -9.26 29.32
C ILE A 204 3.63 -8.21 29.12
N GLU A 205 2.52 -8.31 29.85
CA GLU A 205 1.42 -7.33 29.79
C GLU A 205 1.91 -5.92 30.12
N THR A 206 2.72 -5.81 31.18
CA THR A 206 3.30 -4.54 31.63
C THR A 206 4.23 -3.97 30.55
N TRP A 207 5.10 -4.79 29.97
CA TRP A 207 5.95 -4.36 28.86
C TRP A 207 5.11 -3.89 27.68
N LEU A 208 4.12 -4.67 27.22
CA LEU A 208 3.29 -4.33 26.06
C LEU A 208 2.52 -3.01 26.26
N LYS A 209 2.11 -2.72 27.50
CA LYS A 209 1.35 -1.52 27.86
C LYS A 209 2.20 -0.27 27.99
N TYR A 210 3.44 -0.39 28.44
CA TYR A 210 4.29 0.77 28.78
C TYR A 210 5.53 0.92 27.89
N ASN A 211 5.79 -0.01 26.97
CA ASN A 211 6.99 -0.01 26.12
C ASN A 211 7.18 1.33 25.40
N ASP A 212 6.11 1.89 24.82
CA ASP A 212 6.20 3.13 24.05
C ASP A 212 6.64 4.32 24.93
N LYS A 213 6.19 4.35 26.19
CA LYS A 213 6.64 5.36 27.18
C LYS A 213 8.06 5.09 27.66
N LEU A 214 8.45 3.83 27.84
CA LEU A 214 9.77 3.47 28.34
C LEU A 214 10.88 3.77 27.32
N LEU A 215 10.63 3.49 26.04
CA LEU A 215 11.59 3.78 24.97
C LEU A 215 11.80 5.29 24.79
N ASP A 216 10.72 6.06 24.87
CA ASP A 216 10.72 7.51 24.66
C ASP A 216 11.34 8.27 25.87
N ILE A 217 10.96 7.92 27.10
CA ILE A 217 11.46 8.59 28.31
C ILE A 217 12.96 8.30 28.54
N TRP A 218 13.43 7.10 28.21
CA TRP A 218 14.80 6.68 28.57
C TRP A 218 15.80 6.90 27.42
N LYS A 219 15.37 7.44 26.27
CA LYS A 219 16.18 7.63 25.06
C LYS A 219 16.99 6.38 24.71
N LEU A 220 16.34 5.22 24.80
CA LEU A 220 16.96 3.91 24.57
C LEU A 220 16.90 3.48 23.09
N GLU A 221 16.46 4.37 22.21
CA GLU A 221 16.55 4.21 20.77
C GLU A 221 18.00 3.86 20.38
N GLY A 222 18.18 2.66 19.82
CA GLY A 222 19.48 2.12 19.43
C GLY A 222 20.17 1.18 20.43
N LYS A 223 19.70 1.08 21.69
CA LYS A 223 20.25 0.13 22.69
C LYS A 223 19.40 -1.13 22.89
N ILE A 224 18.11 -1.05 22.59
CA ILE A 224 17.17 -2.17 22.68
C ILE A 224 16.51 -2.35 21.31
N LYS A 225 16.48 -3.58 20.79
CA LYS A 225 15.77 -3.88 19.54
C LYS A 225 14.27 -3.71 19.74
N PRO A 226 13.53 -3.15 18.76
CA PRO A 226 12.09 -3.04 18.87
C PRO A 226 11.43 -4.41 19.00
N GLY A 227 10.42 -4.49 19.88
CA GLY A 227 9.63 -5.70 20.11
C GLY A 227 10.06 -6.52 21.33
N TYR A 228 9.16 -7.39 21.78
CA TYR A 228 9.37 -8.31 22.90
C TYR A 228 9.11 -9.73 22.44
N ARG A 229 10.08 -10.62 22.65
CA ARG A 229 10.04 -12.01 22.17
C ARG A 229 9.85 -12.94 23.35
N VAL A 230 8.84 -13.79 23.24
CA VAL A 230 8.48 -14.75 24.29
C VAL A 230 8.34 -16.12 23.67
N LEU A 231 8.85 -17.13 24.37
CA LEU A 231 8.66 -18.53 24.00
C LEU A 231 7.70 -19.19 24.99
N PHE A 232 6.46 -19.42 24.55
CA PHE A 232 5.53 -20.27 25.30
C PHE A 232 5.88 -21.74 25.02
N HIS A 233 6.44 -22.44 26.00
CA HIS A 233 6.81 -23.85 25.88
C HIS A 233 6.03 -24.73 26.87
N GLY A 234 5.76 -25.97 26.47
CA GLY A 234 5.06 -26.96 27.30
C GLY A 234 4.24 -27.95 26.48
N PRO A 235 3.71 -29.02 27.10
CA PRO A 235 2.89 -30.04 26.43
C PRO A 235 1.71 -29.46 25.64
N SER A 236 1.20 -30.20 24.65
CA SER A 236 -0.02 -29.77 23.92
C SER A 236 -1.20 -29.55 24.89
N GLY A 237 -2.06 -28.57 24.61
CA GLY A 237 -3.23 -28.26 25.44
C GLY A 237 -2.99 -27.39 26.68
N THR A 238 -1.74 -27.00 26.98
CA THR A 238 -1.39 -26.17 28.16
C THR A 238 -1.70 -24.67 28.03
N GLY A 239 -2.63 -24.29 27.15
CA GLY A 239 -3.09 -22.90 27.03
C GLY A 239 -2.15 -21.93 26.30
N LYS A 240 -1.02 -22.36 25.73
CA LYS A 240 -0.06 -21.47 25.02
C LYS A 240 -0.72 -20.51 23.99
N THR A 241 -1.52 -21.07 23.07
CA THR A 241 -2.23 -20.27 22.06
C THR A 241 -3.29 -19.38 22.70
N LEU A 242 -3.96 -19.87 23.75
CA LEU A 242 -4.95 -19.10 24.49
C LEU A 242 -4.31 -17.90 25.18
N THR A 243 -3.15 -18.08 25.82
CA THR A 243 -2.36 -17.00 26.43
C THR A 243 -2.01 -15.93 25.40
N ALA A 244 -1.56 -16.32 24.20
CA ALA A 244 -1.27 -15.36 23.13
C ALA A 244 -2.52 -14.56 22.71
N CYS A 245 -3.67 -15.23 22.52
CA CYS A 245 -4.93 -14.55 22.21
C CYS A 245 -5.39 -13.61 23.34
N LEU A 246 -5.23 -14.00 24.60
CA LEU A 246 -5.60 -13.19 25.77
C LEU A 246 -4.71 -11.95 25.91
N LEU A 247 -3.40 -12.07 25.64
CA LEU A 247 -2.48 -10.92 25.57
C LEU A 247 -2.90 -9.93 24.47
N GLY A 248 -3.27 -10.43 23.29
CA GLY A 248 -3.80 -9.59 22.22
C GLY A 248 -5.07 -8.86 22.63
N LYS A 249 -6.05 -9.59 23.20
CA LYS A 249 -7.31 -9.02 23.72
C LYS A 249 -7.07 -7.97 24.80
N TYR A 250 -6.12 -8.20 25.71
CA TYR A 250 -5.77 -7.26 26.78
C TYR A 250 -5.14 -5.96 26.25
N THR A 251 -4.42 -6.03 25.13
CA THR A 251 -3.69 -4.90 24.54
C THR A 251 -4.39 -4.26 23.35
N ASP A 252 -5.58 -4.73 23.00
CA ASP A 252 -6.32 -4.35 21.79
C ASP A 252 -5.50 -4.52 20.50
N ARG A 253 -4.77 -5.63 20.41
CA ARG A 253 -3.90 -5.97 19.27
C ARG A 253 -4.36 -7.25 18.58
N ASN A 254 -4.34 -7.21 17.24
CA ASN A 254 -4.55 -8.40 16.41
C ASN A 254 -3.42 -9.41 16.63
N VAL A 255 -3.78 -10.69 16.82
CA VAL A 255 -2.81 -11.79 16.98
C VAL A 255 -2.85 -12.67 15.75
N TYR A 256 -1.72 -12.77 15.07
CA TYR A 256 -1.59 -13.59 13.87
C TYR A 256 -0.77 -14.85 14.16
N ARG A 257 -1.32 -16.00 13.78
CA ARG A 257 -0.60 -17.28 13.75
C ARG A 257 -0.02 -17.49 12.36
N ILE A 258 1.29 -17.53 12.25
CA ILE A 258 2.00 -17.83 11.00
C ILE A 258 2.09 -19.36 10.84
N ASP A 259 1.65 -19.88 9.69
CA ASP A 259 1.87 -21.26 9.32
C ASP A 259 3.13 -21.39 8.46
N LEU A 260 4.24 -21.76 9.11
CA LEU A 260 5.53 -21.90 8.43
C LEU A 260 5.51 -23.00 7.35
N SER A 261 4.56 -23.93 7.38
CA SER A 261 4.46 -24.96 6.33
C SER A 261 4.05 -24.39 4.96
N VAL A 262 3.42 -23.22 4.94
CA VAL A 262 3.02 -22.49 3.72
C VAL A 262 4.13 -21.53 3.26
N VAL A 263 5.03 -21.13 4.16
CA VAL A 263 6.16 -20.22 3.87
C VAL A 263 7.30 -20.92 3.12
N VAL A 264 7.43 -22.25 3.24
CA VAL A 264 8.53 -22.99 2.60
C VAL A 264 8.21 -23.25 1.12
N SER A 265 8.54 -22.29 0.26
CA SER A 265 8.75 -22.52 -1.16
C SER A 265 9.95 -23.48 -1.33
N LYS A 266 9.79 -24.53 -2.15
CA LYS A 266 10.89 -25.39 -2.62
C LYS A 266 11.87 -24.66 -3.56
N TYR A 267 11.58 -23.41 -3.92
CA TYR A 267 12.41 -22.57 -4.76
C TYR A 267 12.99 -21.44 -3.91
N ILE A 268 14.31 -21.28 -4.02
CA ILE A 268 15.19 -20.41 -3.24
C ILE A 268 14.64 -18.98 -3.13
N GLY A 269 14.44 -18.49 -1.90
CA GLY A 269 14.06 -17.11 -1.57
C GLY A 269 13.07 -17.03 -0.43
#